data_AF-A0A4Q5S814-F1
#
_entry.id   AF-A0A4Q5S814-F1
#
_cell.length_a   1.000
_cell.length_b   1.000
_cell.length_c   1.000
_cell.angle_alpha   90.00
_cell.angle_beta   90.00
_cell.angle_gamma   90.00
#
_symmetry.space_group_name_H-M   'P 1'
#
loop_
_entity.id
_entity.type
_entity.pdbx_description
1 polymer ?
#
loop_
_entity_poly.entity_id
_entity_poly.type
_entity_poly.pdbx_seq_one_letter_code
_entity_poly.pdbx_strand_id
1 'polypeptide(L)' 'MRYPVLLLFLTLFSLNISAQNKDAILGKWLTQKKEARVEIYKKGDTYAGKIIWLKEQNKADGKPVTDSKNPNTA' A
#
# COMPACT_ATOMS: atom_id res chain seq x y z
N MET A 1 -3.88 -27.10 42.04
CA MET A 1 -3.13 -26.05 41.29
C MET A 1 -1.69 -26.02 41.78
N ARG A 2 -0.74 -26.68 41.09
CA ARG A 2 0.65 -26.85 41.58
C ARG A 2 1.72 -26.07 40.80
N TYR A 3 1.35 -25.37 39.72
CA TYR A 3 2.32 -24.66 38.86
C TYR A 3 2.00 -23.17 38.63
N PRO A 4 1.65 -22.37 39.65
CA PRO A 4 1.37 -20.95 39.48
C PRO A 4 2.60 -20.17 38.97
N VAL A 5 3.80 -20.59 39.38
CA VAL A 5 5.08 -20.01 38.93
C VAL A 5 5.33 -20.28 37.45
N LEU A 6 5.02 -21.48 36.96
CA LEU A 6 5.17 -21.83 35.54
C LEU A 6 4.19 -21.02 34.66
N LEU A 7 2.95 -20.85 35.13
CA LEU A 7 1.95 -19.98 34.48
C LEU A 7 2.42 -18.53 34.42
N LEU A 8 3.00 -18.01 35.51
CA LEU A 8 3.56 -16.66 35.56
C LEU A 8 4.71 -16.50 34.54
N PHE A 9 5.63 -17.46 34.48
CA PHE A 9 6.72 -17.47 33.49
C PHE A 9 6.21 -17.53 32.04
N LEU A 10 5.14 -18.30 31.75
CA LEU A 10 4.53 -18.33 30.43
C LEU A 10 3.93 -16.98 30.01
N THR A 11 3.26 -16.29 30.95
CA THR A 11 2.65 -14.97 30.66
C THR A 11 3.70 -13.88 30.42
N LEU A 12 4.82 -13.90 31.14
CA LEU A 12 5.91 -12.95 30.94
C LEU A 12 6.61 -13.12 29.59
N PHE A 13 6.64 -14.33 29.04
CA PHE A 13 7.22 -14.62 27.72
C PHE A 13 6.33 -14.12 26.55
N SER A 14 5.03 -13.87 26.82
CA SER A 14 4.05 -13.49 25.79
C SER A 14 4.02 -11.99 25.42
N LEU A 15 4.82 -11.15 26.09
CA LEU A 15 4.75 -9.69 25.97
C LEU A 15 5.42 -9.09 24.71
N ASN A 16 5.96 -9.91 23.80
CA ASN A 16 6.71 -9.44 22.63
C ASN A 16 5.93 -9.50 21.30
N ILE A 17 4.60 -9.38 21.32
CA ILE A 17 3.80 -9.36 20.10
C ILE A 17 3.75 -7.94 19.53
N SER A 18 4.57 -7.68 18.52
CA SER A 18 4.46 -6.46 17.71
C SER A 18 3.47 -6.69 16.57
N ALA A 19 2.38 -5.93 16.56
CA ALA A 19 1.46 -5.93 15.42
C ALA A 19 2.12 -5.30 14.18
N GLN A 20 1.73 -5.75 12.99
CA GLN A 20 2.18 -5.13 11.75
C GLN A 20 1.67 -3.68 11.67
N ASN A 21 2.51 -2.78 11.14
CA ASN A 21 2.10 -1.41 10.90
C ASN A 21 1.06 -1.36 9.78
N LYS A 22 -0.19 -1.01 10.10
CA LYS A 22 -1.29 -0.86 9.12
C LYS A 22 -0.97 0.12 7.99
N ASP A 23 -0.11 1.10 8.25
CA ASP A 23 0.27 2.15 7.31
C ASP A 23 1.53 1.78 6.50
N ALA A 24 2.00 0.53 6.57
CA ALA A 24 3.16 0.03 5.80
C ALA A 24 2.96 0.12 4.27
N ILE A 25 1.73 0.23 3.79
CA ILE A 25 1.40 0.37 2.37
C ILE A 25 1.59 1.80 1.84
N LEU A 26 1.77 2.80 2.70
CA LEU A 26 1.94 4.19 2.29
C LEU A 26 3.26 4.37 1.52
N GLY A 27 3.22 5.18 0.47
CA GLY A 27 4.40 5.55 -0.30
C GLY A 27 4.28 5.29 -1.80
N LYS A 28 5.44 5.24 -2.47
CA LYS A 28 5.55 5.15 -3.92
C LYS A 28 5.96 3.74 -4.33
N TRP A 29 5.16 3.13 -5.19
CA TRP A 29 5.30 1.75 -5.61
C TRP A 29 5.48 1.67 -7.11
N LEU A 30 6.40 0.80 -7.56
CA LEU A 30 6.53 0.42 -8.96
C LEU A 30 5.60 -0.76 -9.23
N THR A 31 4.78 -0.66 -10.26
CA THR A 31 3.93 -1.76 -10.72
C THR A 31 4.78 -2.99 -11.11
N GLN A 32 4.21 -4.18 -11.04
CA GLN A 32 4.92 -5.44 -11.30
C GLN A 32 5.64 -5.44 -12.66
N LYS A 33 5.00 -4.90 -13.70
CA LYS A 33 5.57 -4.77 -15.05
C LYS A 33 6.55 -3.60 -15.22
N LYS A 34 6.73 -2.78 -14.18
CA LYS A 34 7.56 -1.57 -14.19
C LYS A 34 7.11 -0.51 -15.20
N GLU A 35 5.81 -0.51 -15.54
CA GLU A 35 5.21 0.40 -16.53
C GLU A 35 4.66 1.68 -15.90
N ALA A 36 4.39 1.67 -14.61
CA ALA A 36 3.82 2.80 -13.88
C ALA A 36 4.34 2.86 -12.44
N ARG A 37 4.41 4.07 -11.87
CA ARG A 37 4.56 4.31 -10.44
C ARG A 37 3.26 4.85 -9.86
N VAL A 38 2.83 4.26 -8.75
CA VAL A 38 1.63 4.64 -8.01
C VAL A 38 2.03 5.19 -6.65
N GLU A 39 1.41 6.27 -6.22
CA GLU A 39 1.51 6.77 -4.85
C GLU A 39 0.26 6.35 -4.08
N ILE A 40 0.45 5.58 -3.01
CA ILE A 40 -0.59 5.23 -2.04
C ILE A 40 -0.51 6.21 -0.87
N TYR A 41 -1.62 6.88 -0.59
CA TYR A 41 -1.74 7.88 0.47
C TYR A 41 -3.00 7.67 1.29
N LYS A 42 -3.02 8.23 2.50
CA LYS A 42 -4.16 8.14 3.41
C LYS A 42 -5.20 9.22 3.08
N LYS A 43 -6.47 8.83 3.01
CA LYS A 43 -7.62 9.70 2.79
C LYS A 43 -8.65 9.43 3.90
N GLY A 44 -8.49 10.11 5.03
CA GLY A 44 -9.27 9.85 6.25
C GLY A 44 -9.01 8.43 6.75
N ASP A 45 -10.07 7.62 6.83
CA ASP A 45 -10.02 6.22 7.27
C ASP A 45 -9.77 5.22 6.12
N THR A 46 -9.62 5.71 4.89
CA THR A 46 -9.35 4.89 3.70
C THR A 46 -7.98 5.19 3.11
N TYR A 47 -7.51 4.30 2.24
CA TYR A 47 -6.34 4.54 1.41
C TYR A 47 -6.77 4.82 -0.01
N ALA A 48 -6.09 5.76 -0.66
CA ALA A 48 -6.30 6.10 -2.06
C ALA A 48 -4.97 6.02 -2.81
N GLY A 49 -5.06 5.76 -4.12
CA GLY A 49 -3.90 5.67 -5.01
C GLY A 49 -4.01 6.67 -6.16
N LYS A 50 -2.87 7.16 -6.64
CA LYS A 50 -2.79 7.89 -7.93
C LYS A 50 -1.55 7.47 -8.71
N ILE A 51 -1.66 7.45 -10.03
CA ILE A 51 -0.51 7.25 -10.91
C ILE A 51 0.30 8.56 -10.91
N ILE A 52 1.57 8.49 -10.52
CA ILE A 52 2.48 9.63 -10.46
C ILE A 52 3.50 9.65 -11.61
N TRP A 53 3.62 8.53 -12.33
CA TRP A 53 4.51 8.39 -13.47
C TRP A 53 4.11 7.18 -14.31
N LEU A 54 4.20 7.31 -15.63
CA LEU A 54 4.11 6.23 -16.60
C LEU A 54 5.44 6.11 -17.34
N LYS A 55 5.81 4.88 -17.72
CA LYS A 55 6.95 4.60 -18.59
C LYS A 55 6.71 5.19 -19.98
N GLU A 56 5.50 5.02 -20.50
CA GLU A 56 5.03 5.60 -21.74
C GLU A 56 4.04 6.73 -21.41
N GLN A 57 4.55 7.97 -21.34
CA GLN A 57 3.73 9.14 -20.99
C GLN A 57 3.01 9.74 -22.20
N ASN A 58 3.60 9.56 -23.39
CA ASN A 58 3.10 10.07 -24.65
C ASN A 58 2.82 8.91 -25.61
N LYS A 59 1.80 9.10 -26.45
CA LYS A 59 1.48 8.26 -27.60
C LYS A 59 2.53 8.47 -28.70
N ALA A 60 2.45 7.66 -29.76
CA ALA A 60 3.33 7.77 -30.91
C ALA A 60 3.28 9.15 -31.62
N ASP A 61 2.17 9.87 -31.49
CA ASP A 61 1.99 11.23 -32.04
C ASP A 61 2.52 12.35 -31.11
N GLY A 62 3.19 11.98 -30.01
CA GLY A 62 3.74 12.92 -29.05
C GLY A 62 2.72 13.48 -28.05
N LYS A 63 1.43 13.16 -28.18
CA LYS A 63 0.40 13.62 -27.23
C LYS A 63 0.40 12.77 -25.95
N PRO A 64 0.07 13.33 -24.79
CA PRO A 64 -0.06 12.56 -23.56
C PRO A 64 -1.04 11.39 -23.70
N VAL A 65 -0.76 10.29 -23.00
CA VAL A 65 -1.70 9.18 -22.84
C VAL A 65 -2.90 9.66 -22.02
N THR A 66 -4.10 9.35 -22.49
CA THR A 66 -5.38 9.71 -21.87
C THR A 66 -6.25 8.48 -21.69
N ASP A 67 -7.22 8.54 -20.77
CA ASP A 67 -8.18 7.46 -20.56
C ASP A 67 -9.24 7.44 -21.66
N SER A 68 -8.93 6.77 -22.76
CA SER A 68 -9.81 6.65 -23.93
C SER A 68 -11.06 5.80 -23.68
N LYS A 69 -11.15 5.10 -22.54
CA LYS A 69 -12.29 4.24 -22.18
C LYS A 69 -13.18 4.84 -21.10
N ASN A 70 -12.96 6.10 -20.72
CA ASN A 70 -13.81 6.77 -19.76
C ASN A 70 -15.22 6.98 -20.35
N PRO A 71 -16.29 6.42 -19.74
CA PRO A 71 -17.67 6.65 -20.22
C PRO A 71 -18.12 8.10 -20.04
N ASN A 72 -17.50 8.84 -19.11
CA ASN A 72 -17.73 10.27 -18.95
C ASN A 72 -16.77 11.02 -19.88
N THR A 73 -17.31 11.49 -21.01
CA THR A 73 -16.57 12.41 -21.88
C THR A 73 -16.27 13.70 -21.12
N ALA A 74 -15.00 14.11 -21.14
CA ALA A 74 -14.56 15.39 -20.59
C ALA A 74 -15.08 16.58 -21.41
#